data_AF-A0A238VWD1-F1
#
_entry.id   AF-A0A238VWD1-F1
#
_cell.length_a   1.000
_cell.length_b   1.000
_cell.length_c   1.000
_cell.angle_alpha   90.00
_cell.angle_beta   90.00
_cell.angle_gamma   90.00
#
_symmetry.space_group_name_H-M   'P 1'
#
loop_
_entity.id
_entity.type
_entity.pdbx_description
1 polymer ?
#
loop_
_entity_poly.entity_id
_entity_poly.type
_entity_poly.pdbx_seq_one_letter_code
_entity_poly.pdbx_strand_id
1 'polypeptide(L)'
;MPEALRLLFMTGRDGQPASEVFAGDGASLYLGHPGLRAGDTVMVFDVPRPVWTEHRASLLTVRTVMRSTSEVAYAEAYADPHSPGKGLRPAVGHRARVLRDRVVVADGLTIGHCPERRAADQVMRFIARSGGTRTGLTVFDIGLAFPDLRARDQIEVYQVVPADGQRHSG
;
A
#
# COMPACT_ATOMS: atom_id res chain seq x y z
N MET A 1 -21.39 0.50 15.07
CA MET A 1 -20.54 -0.37 14.24
C MET A 1 -20.08 -1.51 15.12
N PRO A 2 -20.13 -2.79 14.68
CA PRO A 2 -19.56 -3.86 15.47
C PRO A 2 -18.04 -3.67 15.57
N GLU A 3 -17.54 -3.47 16.79
CA GLU A 3 -16.10 -3.48 17.05
C GLU A 3 -15.58 -4.91 16.86
N ALA A 4 -14.55 -5.06 16.04
CA ALA A 4 -14.02 -6.38 15.70
C ALA A 4 -13.31 -7.02 16.91
N LEU A 5 -13.62 -8.29 17.17
CA LEU A 5 -12.84 -9.14 18.07
C LEU A 5 -11.39 -9.18 17.58
N ARG A 6 -10.43 -9.00 18.49
CA ARG A 6 -9.00 -9.14 18.18
C ARG A 6 -8.55 -10.55 18.46
N LEU A 7 -7.93 -11.20 17.48
CA LEU A 7 -7.16 -12.42 17.73
C LEU A 7 -5.91 -12.05 18.53
N LEU A 8 -5.75 -12.60 19.73
CA LEU A 8 -4.61 -12.36 20.60
C LEU A 8 -3.48 -13.32 20.27
N PHE A 9 -3.77 -14.62 20.23
CA PHE A 9 -2.86 -15.67 19.83
C PHE A 9 -3.64 -16.95 19.50
N MET A 10 -2.94 -17.90 18.89
CA MET A 10 -3.44 -19.24 18.61
C MET A 10 -2.51 -20.24 19.24
N THR A 11 -3.05 -21.37 19.69
CA THR A 11 -2.24 -22.51 20.11
C THR A 11 -2.60 -23.75 19.32
N GLY A 12 -1.59 -24.57 19.02
CA GLY A 12 -1.80 -25.91 18.51
C GLY A 12 -2.42 -26.84 19.56
N ARG A 13 -2.62 -28.10 19.18
CA ARG A 13 -3.17 -29.13 20.07
C ARG A 13 -2.32 -29.39 21.31
N ASP A 14 -1.01 -29.17 21.19
CA ASP A 14 -0.01 -29.29 22.25
C ASP A 14 0.03 -28.05 23.18
N GLY A 15 -0.83 -27.05 22.93
CA GLY A 15 -0.87 -25.80 23.68
C GLY A 15 0.27 -24.85 23.34
N GLN A 16 1.13 -25.17 22.36
CA GLN A 16 2.21 -24.28 21.94
C GLN A 16 1.68 -23.19 20.99
N PRO A 17 2.26 -21.98 21.02
CA PRO A 17 1.89 -20.92 20.10
C PRO A 17 2.03 -21.35 18.63
N ALA A 18 1.00 -21.09 17.83
CA ALA A 18 0.97 -21.40 16.41
C ALA A 18 0.76 -20.12 15.59
N SER A 19 1.49 -20.00 14.47
CA SER A 19 1.28 -18.91 13.50
C SER A 19 0.15 -19.20 12.51
N GLU A 20 -0.20 -20.48 12.33
CA GLU A 20 -1.25 -20.95 11.44
C GLU A 20 -1.84 -22.25 12.02
N VAL A 21 -3.16 -22.43 11.86
CA VAL A 21 -3.88 -23.63 12.30
C VAL A 21 -4.95 -23.98 11.27
N PHE A 22 -5.17 -25.27 11.04
CA PHE A 22 -6.16 -25.75 10.08
C PHE A 22 -7.40 -26.33 10.80
N ALA A 23 -8.52 -26.34 10.10
CA ALA A 23 -9.74 -26.94 10.60
C ALA A 23 -9.52 -28.43 10.91
N GLY A 24 -9.80 -28.83 12.15
CA GLY A 24 -9.59 -30.20 12.63
C GLY A 24 -8.31 -30.41 13.45
N ASP A 25 -7.42 -29.43 13.53
CA ASP A 25 -6.15 -29.55 14.26
C ASP A 25 -6.31 -29.59 15.80
N GLY A 26 -7.52 -29.36 16.31
CA GLY A 26 -7.76 -29.24 17.76
C GLY A 26 -7.11 -27.99 18.36
N ALA A 27 -6.87 -26.96 17.53
CA ALA A 27 -6.32 -25.68 17.95
C ALA A 27 -7.28 -24.88 18.84
N SER A 28 -6.71 -23.98 19.64
CA SER A 28 -7.46 -22.99 20.41
C SER A 28 -7.19 -21.58 19.92
N LEU A 29 -8.25 -20.79 19.76
CA LEU A 29 -8.22 -19.39 19.36
C LEU A 29 -8.50 -18.52 20.58
N TYR A 30 -7.56 -17.64 20.93
CA TYR A 30 -7.73 -16.72 22.04
C TYR A 30 -8.13 -15.35 21.50
N LEU A 31 -9.39 -14.98 21.73
CA LEU A 31 -9.99 -13.73 21.24
C LEU A 31 -10.15 -12.73 22.38
N GLY A 32 -9.90 -11.45 22.09
CA GLY A 32 -10.04 -10.36 23.04
C GLY A 32 -10.96 -9.27 22.52
N HIS A 33 -11.89 -8.83 23.37
CA HIS A 33 -12.64 -7.60 23.19
C HIS A 33 -12.91 -7.00 24.58
N PRO A 34 -12.69 -5.69 24.81
CA PRO A 34 -12.82 -5.08 26.13
C PRO A 34 -14.24 -5.17 26.72
N GLY A 35 -15.24 -5.37 25.87
CA GLY A 35 -16.63 -5.62 26.27
C GLY A 35 -17.05 -7.09 26.35
N LEU A 36 -16.17 -8.06 26.09
CA LEU A 36 -16.54 -9.49 26.05
C LEU A 36 -16.88 -10.00 27.46
N ARG A 37 -18.03 -10.64 27.60
CA ARG A 37 -18.53 -11.20 28.85
C ARG A 37 -18.90 -12.67 28.69
N ALA A 38 -18.92 -13.39 29.82
CA ALA A 38 -19.44 -14.74 29.85
C ALA A 38 -20.91 -14.74 29.39
N GLY A 39 -21.25 -15.63 28.45
CA GLY A 39 -22.57 -15.71 27.83
C GLY A 39 -22.70 -14.96 26.50
N ASP A 40 -21.69 -14.18 26.09
CA ASP A 40 -21.67 -13.57 24.76
C ASP A 40 -21.52 -14.62 23.66
N THR A 41 -22.21 -14.40 22.53
CA THR A 41 -22.11 -15.25 21.35
C THR A 41 -21.00 -14.75 20.45
N VAL A 42 -20.00 -15.60 20.19
CA VAL A 42 -18.99 -15.37 19.16
C VAL A 42 -19.45 -16.03 17.87
N MET A 43 -19.62 -15.23 16.81
CA MET A 43 -19.91 -15.74 15.47
C MET A 43 -18.62 -15.83 14.66
N VAL A 44 -18.37 -17.00 14.08
CA VAL A 44 -17.29 -17.22 13.14
C VAL A 44 -17.91 -17.46 11.78
N PHE A 45 -17.48 -16.71 10.78
CA PHE A 45 -17.92 -16.87 9.40
C PHE A 45 -16.82 -17.56 8.61
N ASP A 46 -17.20 -18.49 7.76
CA ASP A 46 -16.31 -18.96 6.69
C ASP A 46 -16.17 -17.80 5.69
N VAL A 47 -14.98 -17.22 5.64
CA VAL A 47 -14.66 -16.16 4.68
C VAL A 47 -13.99 -16.83 3.49
N PRO A 48 -14.62 -16.81 2.30
CA PRO A 48 -14.01 -17.42 1.12
C PRO A 48 -12.65 -16.77 0.87
N ARG A 49 -11.71 -17.58 0.37
CA ARG A 49 -10.39 -17.06 0.00
C ARG A 49 -10.55 -15.83 -0.91
N PRO A 50 -9.78 -14.76 -0.68
CA PRO A 50 -9.87 -13.58 -1.52
C PRO A 50 -9.54 -13.97 -2.96
N VAL A 51 -10.41 -13.61 -3.90
CA VAL A 51 -10.20 -13.85 -5.34
C VAL A 51 -9.19 -12.87 -5.92
N TRP A 52 -9.05 -11.70 -5.29
CA TRP A 52 -8.19 -10.60 -5.71
C TRP A 52 -7.26 -10.18 -4.57
N THR A 53 -6.05 -9.78 -4.92
CA THR A 53 -5.05 -9.24 -3.99
C THR A 53 -4.42 -7.97 -4.55
N GLU A 54 -3.74 -7.21 -3.70
CA GLU A 54 -3.01 -6.01 -4.09
C GLU A 54 -1.54 -6.35 -4.34
N HIS A 55 -1.07 -6.05 -5.53
CA HIS A 55 0.35 -6.07 -5.86
C HIS A 55 0.90 -4.64 -5.83
N ARG A 56 1.75 -4.35 -4.84
CA ARG A 56 2.40 -3.03 -4.68
C ARG A 56 3.45 -2.85 -5.76
N ALA A 57 3.23 -1.89 -6.65
CA ALA A 57 4.02 -1.66 -7.84
C ALA A 57 5.15 -0.65 -7.59
N SER A 58 4.81 0.51 -7.03
CA SER A 58 5.82 1.53 -6.75
C SER A 58 5.48 2.40 -5.55
N LEU A 59 6.50 2.88 -4.83
CA LEU A 59 6.38 3.95 -3.87
C LEU A 59 7.05 5.21 -4.42
N LEU A 60 6.28 6.29 -4.53
CA LEU A 60 6.77 7.59 -4.95
C LEU A 60 6.70 8.57 -3.78
N THR A 61 7.63 9.51 -3.70
CA THR A 61 7.56 10.61 -2.74
C THR A 61 7.35 11.92 -3.47
N VAL A 62 6.31 12.66 -3.08
CA VAL A 62 6.01 13.98 -3.65
C VAL A 62 7.08 14.97 -3.21
N ARG A 63 7.78 15.55 -4.17
CA ARG A 63 8.75 16.63 -3.92
C ARG A 63 8.04 17.98 -3.86
N THR A 64 7.27 18.28 -4.89
CA THR A 64 6.60 19.58 -5.06
C THR A 64 5.25 19.40 -5.73
N VAL A 65 4.23 20.08 -5.24
CA VAL A 65 2.94 20.22 -5.93
C VAL A 65 3.07 21.37 -6.91
N MET A 66 3.03 21.08 -8.21
CA MET A 66 3.22 22.07 -9.27
C MET A 66 1.96 22.90 -9.51
N ARG A 67 0.79 22.25 -9.45
CA ARG A 67 -0.52 22.85 -9.65
C ARG A 67 -1.56 22.01 -8.91
N SER A 68 -2.56 22.65 -8.32
CA SER A 68 -3.76 21.97 -7.84
C SER A 68 -4.99 22.69 -8.41
N THR A 69 -5.98 21.94 -8.88
CA THR A 69 -7.33 22.41 -9.19
C THR A 69 -8.31 21.93 -8.11
N SER A 70 -9.60 22.18 -8.28
CA SER A 70 -10.63 21.62 -7.38
C SER A 70 -10.73 20.10 -7.44
N GLU A 71 -10.21 19.46 -8.49
CA GLU A 71 -10.41 18.03 -8.74
C GLU A 71 -9.09 17.24 -8.80
N VAL A 72 -8.02 17.85 -9.31
CA VAL A 72 -6.76 17.15 -9.61
C VAL A 72 -5.58 17.96 -9.10
N ALA A 73 -4.64 17.28 -8.45
CA ALA A 73 -3.32 17.80 -8.15
C ALA A 73 -2.28 17.22 -9.12
N TYR A 74 -1.40 18.08 -9.60
CA TYR A 74 -0.22 17.75 -10.39
C TYR A 74 1.02 17.98 -9.55
N ALA A 75 1.86 16.97 -9.41
CA ALA A 75 3.03 17.02 -8.56
C ALA A 75 4.24 16.36 -9.20
N GLU A 76 5.42 16.89 -8.90
CA GLU A 76 6.67 16.21 -9.18
C GLU A 76 6.93 15.20 -8.05
N ALA A 77 7.13 13.94 -8.40
CA ALA A 77 7.42 12.87 -7.47
C ALA A 77 8.62 12.04 -7.94
N TYR A 78 9.39 11.51 -6.99
CA TYR A 78 10.49 10.60 -7.31
C TYR A 78 10.19 9.21 -6.81
N ALA A 79 10.62 8.20 -7.56
CA ALA A 79 10.51 6.81 -7.11
C ALA A 79 11.49 6.53 -5.96
N ASP A 80 11.01 5.82 -4.95
CA ASP A 80 11.86 5.28 -3.90
C ASP A 80 12.73 4.14 -4.50
N PRO A 81 14.06 4.21 -4.39
CA PRO A 81 14.95 3.16 -4.89
C PRO A 81 14.73 1.79 -4.21
N HIS A 82 14.14 1.76 -3.02
CA HIS A 82 13.82 0.52 -2.28
C HIS A 82 12.36 0.07 -2.48
N SER A 83 11.67 0.64 -3.46
CA SER A 83 10.27 0.36 -3.74
C SER A 83 10.01 -1.14 -4.02
N PRO A 84 8.92 -1.73 -3.47
CA PRO A 84 8.69 -3.18 -3.46
C PRO A 84 8.48 -3.84 -4.84
N GLY A 85 7.99 -3.12 -5.86
CA GLY A 85 7.57 -3.73 -7.14
C GLY A 85 8.66 -3.92 -8.19
N LYS A 86 9.94 -4.04 -7.81
CA LYS A 86 11.06 -4.40 -8.72
C LYS A 86 11.10 -3.61 -10.05
N GLY A 87 10.69 -2.34 -10.05
CA GLY A 87 10.73 -1.48 -11.24
C GLY A 87 9.46 -1.44 -12.09
N LEU A 88 8.30 -1.91 -11.60
CA LEU A 88 7.03 -1.66 -12.26
C LEU A 88 6.74 -0.14 -12.26
N ARG A 89 6.89 0.49 -13.43
CA ARG A 89 6.81 1.94 -13.56
C ARG A 89 5.37 2.41 -13.31
N PRO A 90 5.17 3.53 -12.57
CA PRO A 90 3.86 4.16 -12.51
C PRO A 90 3.41 4.53 -13.93
N ALA A 91 2.13 4.37 -14.20
CA ALA A 91 1.54 4.60 -15.51
C ALA A 91 0.11 5.14 -15.36
N VAL A 92 -0.37 5.81 -16.39
CA VAL A 92 -1.76 6.26 -16.46
C VAL A 92 -2.70 5.04 -16.35
N GLY A 93 -3.76 5.18 -15.56
CA GLY A 93 -4.72 4.12 -15.29
C GLY A 93 -4.36 3.20 -14.12
N HIS A 94 -3.11 3.24 -13.62
CA HIS A 94 -2.78 2.54 -12.38
C HIS A 94 -3.52 3.12 -11.18
N ARG A 95 -3.80 2.25 -10.20
CA ARG A 95 -4.36 2.66 -8.93
C ARG A 95 -3.27 3.11 -7.97
N ALA A 96 -3.62 4.05 -7.10
CA ALA A 96 -2.74 4.59 -6.11
C ALA A 96 -3.49 4.92 -4.81
N ARG A 97 -2.72 4.94 -3.73
CA ARG A 97 -3.10 5.53 -2.45
C ARG A 97 -2.08 6.56 -2.03
N VAL A 98 -2.54 7.58 -1.32
CA VAL A 98 -1.70 8.63 -0.75
C VAL A 98 -1.53 8.34 0.74
N LEU A 99 -0.28 8.36 1.19
CA LEU A 99 0.10 8.21 2.58
C LEU A 99 0.70 9.51 3.08
N ARG A 100 0.32 9.88 4.30
CA ARG A 100 0.90 10.99 5.07
C ARG A 100 1.34 10.43 6.41
N ASP A 101 2.64 10.54 6.73
CA ASP A 101 3.22 9.97 7.94
C ASP A 101 2.88 8.48 8.15
N ARG A 102 2.92 7.70 7.05
CA ARG A 102 2.57 6.26 6.98
C ARG A 102 1.09 5.93 7.19
N VAL A 103 0.21 6.92 7.27
CA VAL A 103 -1.25 6.74 7.34
C VAL A 103 -1.85 6.98 5.96
N VAL A 104 -2.73 6.08 5.50
CA VAL A 104 -3.46 6.25 4.25
C VAL A 104 -4.48 7.40 4.41
N VAL A 105 -4.30 8.48 3.65
CA VAL A 105 -5.20 9.65 3.65
C VAL A 105 -6.15 9.68 2.46
N ALA A 106 -5.83 8.93 1.40
CA ALA A 106 -6.71 8.67 0.27
C ALA A 106 -6.34 7.32 -0.38
N ASP A 107 -7.33 6.57 -0.86
CA ASP A 107 -7.13 5.27 -1.53
C ASP A 107 -8.06 5.15 -2.74
N GLY A 108 -7.74 4.23 -3.65
CA GLY A 108 -8.50 3.94 -4.86
C GLY A 108 -8.38 5.03 -5.93
N LEU A 109 -7.37 5.90 -5.83
CA LEU A 109 -7.14 6.96 -6.79
C LEU A 109 -6.62 6.40 -8.10
N THR A 110 -7.01 6.99 -9.22
CA THR A 110 -6.46 6.66 -10.54
C THR A 110 -5.41 7.69 -10.93
N ILE A 111 -4.25 7.23 -11.41
CA ILE A 111 -3.23 8.09 -12.02
C ILE A 111 -3.75 8.56 -13.38
N GLY A 112 -4.00 9.86 -13.53
CA GLY A 112 -4.47 10.46 -14.79
C GLY A 112 -3.35 11.01 -15.67
N HIS A 113 -2.16 11.21 -15.11
CA HIS A 113 -1.00 11.78 -15.81
C HIS A 113 0.29 11.25 -15.16
N CYS A 114 1.26 10.80 -15.97
CA CYS A 114 2.52 10.23 -15.45
C CYS A 114 3.67 10.24 -16.48
N PRO A 115 4.05 11.36 -17.12
CA PRO A 115 5.26 11.39 -17.91
C PRO A 115 6.49 11.27 -17.00
N GLU A 116 7.46 10.50 -17.47
CA GLU A 116 8.77 10.39 -16.87
C GLU A 116 9.66 11.54 -17.32
N ARG A 117 10.36 12.16 -16.37
CA ARG A 117 11.38 13.17 -16.61
C ARG A 117 12.74 12.64 -16.19
N ARG A 118 13.76 12.95 -17.01
CA ARG A 118 15.14 12.83 -16.55
C ARG A 118 15.35 13.83 -15.42
N ALA A 119 15.84 13.36 -14.28
CA ALA A 119 16.17 14.23 -13.15
C ALA A 119 17.11 15.35 -13.60
N ALA A 120 16.74 16.60 -13.30
CA ALA A 120 17.62 17.74 -13.53
C ALA A 120 18.89 17.62 -12.67
N ASP A 121 20.01 18.16 -13.17
CA ASP A 121 21.32 18.13 -12.50
C ASP A 121 21.30 18.59 -11.03
N GLN A 122 20.38 19.48 -10.64
CA GLN A 122 20.24 19.95 -9.26
C GLN A 122 19.74 18.86 -8.30
N VAL A 123 18.87 17.95 -8.75
CA VAL A 123 18.40 16.80 -7.95
C VAL A 123 19.56 15.83 -7.73
N MET A 124 20.35 15.60 -8.77
CA MET A 124 21.57 14.79 -8.70
C MET A 124 22.60 15.36 -7.72
N ARG A 125 22.73 16.70 -7.63
CA ARG A 125 23.62 17.37 -6.65
C ARG A 125 23.14 17.23 -5.21
N PHE A 126 21.83 17.23 -4.95
CA PHE A 126 21.29 17.04 -3.60
C PHE A 126 21.58 15.61 -3.09
N ILE A 127 21.41 14.61 -3.94
CA ILE A 127 21.68 13.19 -3.63
C ILE A 127 23.17 12.95 -3.39
N ALA A 128 24.04 13.56 -4.21
CA ALA A 128 25.49 13.45 -4.04
C ALA A 128 25.98 14.01 -2.70
N ARG A 129 25.28 14.98 -2.10
CA ARG A 129 25.57 15.51 -0.76
C ARG A 129 25.07 14.62 0.38
N SER A 130 24.08 13.77 0.11
CA SER A 130 23.48 12.87 1.10
C SER A 130 24.13 11.47 1.15
N GLY A 131 25.26 11.26 0.46
CA GLY A 131 26.01 9.99 0.48
C GLY A 131 25.37 8.84 -0.29
N GLY A 132 24.33 9.09 -1.09
CA GLY A 132 23.66 8.09 -1.91
C GLY A 132 24.43 7.74 -3.18
N THR A 133 24.54 6.45 -3.49
CA THR A 133 25.09 5.95 -4.76
C THR A 133 24.31 6.49 -5.96
N ARG A 134 25.04 6.80 -7.05
CA ARG A 134 24.62 7.42 -8.33
C ARG A 134 23.54 6.69 -9.16
N THR A 135 22.68 5.87 -8.57
CA THR A 135 21.57 5.25 -9.30
C THR A 135 20.48 6.29 -9.57
N GLY A 136 20.34 6.65 -10.84
CA GLY A 136 19.52 7.74 -11.35
C GLY A 136 18.14 7.77 -10.71
N LEU A 137 17.85 8.88 -10.03
CA LEU A 137 16.52 9.13 -9.50
C LEU A 137 15.56 9.31 -10.69
N THR A 138 14.60 8.41 -10.84
CA THR A 138 13.54 8.58 -11.85
C THR A 138 12.51 9.54 -11.28
N VAL A 139 12.28 10.64 -11.99
CA VAL A 139 11.31 11.68 -11.63
C VAL A 139 10.08 11.55 -12.52
N PHE A 140 8.90 11.73 -11.94
CA PHE A 140 7.62 11.66 -12.61
C PHE A 140 6.81 12.92 -12.32
N ASP A 141 6.12 13.43 -13.33
CA ASP A 141 5.04 14.39 -13.11
C ASP A 141 3.74 13.58 -12.94
N ILE A 142 3.21 13.51 -11.73
CA ILE A 142 2.03 12.71 -11.40
C ILE A 142 0.80 13.62 -11.32
N GLY A 143 -0.27 13.24 -12.02
CA GLY A 143 -1.61 13.81 -11.85
C GLY A 143 -2.54 12.84 -11.12
N LEU A 144 -3.08 13.24 -9.98
CA LEU A 144 -4.00 12.46 -9.15
C LEU A 144 -5.27 13.25 -8.86
N ALA A 145 -6.42 12.57 -8.86
CA ALA A 145 -7.71 13.12 -8.43
C ALA A 145 -7.78 13.30 -6.90
N PHE A 146 -6.82 14.04 -6.35
CA PHE A 146 -6.67 14.31 -4.92
C PHE A 146 -6.11 15.73 -4.73
N PRO A 147 -6.98 16.76 -4.63
CA PRO A 147 -6.55 18.15 -4.62
C PRO A 147 -5.79 18.57 -3.35
N ASP A 148 -5.94 17.83 -2.23
CA ASP A 148 -5.17 18.00 -0.98
C ASP A 148 -3.82 17.26 -0.98
N LEU A 149 -3.26 16.95 -2.16
CA LEU A 149 -1.91 16.40 -2.25
C LEU A 149 -0.90 17.42 -1.73
N ARG A 150 0.05 16.99 -0.90
CA ARG A 150 1.07 17.85 -0.29
C ARG A 150 2.48 17.38 -0.61
N ALA A 151 3.44 18.31 -0.49
CA ALA A 151 4.84 17.93 -0.47
C ALA A 151 5.11 16.93 0.67
N ARG A 152 5.97 15.95 0.39
CA ARG A 152 6.32 14.81 1.26
C ARG A 152 5.23 13.76 1.46
N ASP A 153 4.02 13.95 0.93
CA ASP A 153 3.08 12.83 0.82
C ASP A 153 3.73 11.71 -0.02
N GLN A 154 3.44 10.46 0.35
CA GLN A 154 3.89 9.30 -0.40
C GLN A 154 2.74 8.78 -1.24
N ILE A 155 3.04 8.33 -2.46
CA ILE A 155 2.07 7.74 -3.38
C ILE A 155 2.47 6.27 -3.55
N GLU A 156 1.69 5.36 -2.97
CA GLU A 156 1.86 3.91 -3.18
C GLU A 156 0.96 3.51 -4.36
N VAL A 157 1.59 3.16 -5.48
CA VAL A 157 0.95 2.65 -6.69
C VAL A 157 0.79 1.15 -6.56
N TYR A 158 -0.39 0.64 -6.86
CA TYR A 158 -0.69 -0.78 -6.76
C TYR A 158 -1.61 -1.24 -7.90
N GLN A 159 -1.65 -2.54 -8.11
CA GLN A 159 -2.56 -3.21 -9.02
C GLN A 159 -3.41 -4.20 -8.23
N VAL A 160 -4.69 -4.28 -8.58
CA VAL A 160 -5.55 -5.37 -8.10
C VAL A 160 -5.36 -6.52 -9.08
N VAL A 161 -4.79 -7.62 -8.60
CA VAL A 161 -4.45 -8.81 -9.41
C VAL A 161 -5.15 -10.03 -8.84
N PRO A 162 -5.39 -11.09 -9.63
CA PRO A 162 -5.93 -12.34 -9.09
C PRO A 162 -5.02 -12.88 -7.98
N ALA A 163 -5.61 -13.33 -6.87
CA ALA A 163 -4.86 -13.84 -5.72
C ALA A 163 -4.04 -15.11 -6.05
N ASP A 164 -4.50 -15.89 -7.04
CA ASP A 164 -3.91 -17.17 -7.41
C ASP A 164 -2.83 -17.09 -8.50
N GLY A 165 -2.39 -15.88 -8.89
CA GLY A 165 -1.34 -15.71 -9.90
C GLY A 165 -1.70 -16.23 -11.31
N GLN A 166 -2.99 -16.49 -11.58
CA GLN A 166 -3.43 -16.91 -12.90
C GLN A 166 -3.17 -15.80 -13.92
N ARG A 167 -2.13 -16.00 -14.73
CA ARG A 167 -1.87 -15.21 -15.93
C ARG A 167 -3.02 -15.47 -16.90
N HIS A 168 -3.96 -14.53 -17.00
CA HIS A 168 -4.77 -14.43 -18.20
C HIS A 168 -3.86 -13.97 -19.34
N SER A 169 -3.35 -14.97 -20.05
CA SER A 169 -2.67 -14.81 -21.32
C SER A 169 -3.78 -14.59 -22.35
N GLY A 170 -4.05 -13.33 -22.67
CA GLY A 170 -4.82 -12.95 -23.85
C GLY A 170 -3.93 -12.91 -25.08
#